data_AF-A0A453MYD3-F1
#
_entry.id   AF-A0A453MYD3-F1
#
_cell.length_a   1.000
_cell.length_b   1.000
_cell.length_c   1.000
_cell.angle_alpha   90.00
_cell.angle_beta   90.00
_cell.angle_gamma   90.00
#
_symmetry.space_group_name_H-M   'P 1'
#
loop_
_entity.id
_entity.type
_entity.pdbx_description
1 polymer ?
#
loop_
_entity_poly.entity_id
_entity_poly.type
_entity_poly.pdbx_seq_one_letter_code
_entity_poly.pdbx_strand_id
1 'polypeptide(L)'
;NEALDHFLQGHGLRGLYTPLELSFSASKLRDMDALSKSDPMLVVYTKMDGRLEEIGRTEVILNSLEPLWITKTMINYQFEIVQPLVFRIYDIDTKYHNTPVKMLNLAQQDFLGEAFCNLSEIVTKFNHSLSLNLRNGSGHALQGTMTVHAEETASSRMAVEMTFHCLNLDNKDTFSKSDPFLRVSRLSESAVAIPICKTEVINNNLNPVWRPITLTSQQYSSRDDPLLVECFDFDASGNHELMGALQTTIAQLENLYKSKAGANFYSKKGQKKLKGQLFLDTFQEKVQHTFLDYISSGFELNFMVAVDFTG
;
A
#
# COMPACT_ATOMS: atom_id res chain seq x y z
N ASN A 1 -0.51 -19.70 -1.60
CA ASN A 1 0.37 -19.70 -0.40
C ASN A 1 -0.47 -19.27 0.82
N GLU A 2 -1.62 -19.93 1.03
CA GLU A 2 -2.64 -19.51 2.02
C GLU A 2 -2.15 -19.58 3.46
N ALA A 3 -1.18 -20.44 3.76
CA ALA A 3 -0.60 -20.57 5.09
C ALA A 3 0.21 -19.34 5.51
N LEU A 4 0.93 -18.70 4.57
CA LEU A 4 1.67 -17.47 4.82
C LEU A 4 0.69 -16.29 4.98
N ASP A 5 -0.33 -16.20 4.11
CA ASP A 5 -1.37 -15.17 4.24
C ASP A 5 -2.16 -15.32 5.54
N HIS A 6 -2.53 -16.54 5.95
CA HIS A 6 -3.17 -16.77 7.25
C HIS A 6 -2.26 -16.46 8.42
N PHE A 7 -0.96 -16.76 8.33
CA PHE A 7 0.02 -16.43 9.36
C PHE A 7 0.18 -14.92 9.50
N LEU A 8 0.32 -14.22 8.38
CA LEU A 8 0.43 -12.77 8.28
C LEU A 8 -0.84 -12.07 8.79
N GLN A 9 -2.01 -12.47 8.30
CA GLN A 9 -3.31 -11.96 8.77
C GLN A 9 -3.56 -12.26 10.26
N GLY A 10 -3.19 -13.46 10.73
CA GLY A 10 -3.34 -13.89 12.13
C GLY A 10 -2.48 -13.09 13.11
N HIS A 11 -1.40 -12.46 12.64
CA HIS A 11 -0.54 -11.59 13.45
C HIS A 11 -0.76 -10.10 13.14
N GLY A 12 -1.82 -9.75 12.39
CA GLY A 12 -2.13 -8.36 12.00
C GLY A 12 -1.12 -7.73 11.03
N LEU A 13 -0.14 -8.50 10.57
CA LEU A 13 0.83 -8.15 9.56
C LEU A 13 0.19 -8.47 8.21
N ARG A 14 -0.52 -7.54 7.56
CA ARG A 14 -0.75 -7.73 6.11
C ARG A 14 0.64 -7.79 5.46
N GLY A 15 0.87 -8.78 4.59
CA GLY A 15 2.13 -8.86 3.84
C GLY A 15 2.45 -7.49 3.25
N LEU A 16 3.70 -7.06 3.36
CA LEU A 16 4.11 -5.76 2.83
C LEU A 16 3.83 -5.76 1.33
N TYR A 17 2.85 -4.96 0.91
CA TYR A 17 2.53 -4.77 -0.49
C TYR A 17 2.77 -3.32 -0.87
N THR A 18 3.13 -3.11 -2.12
CA THR A 18 3.27 -1.77 -2.68
C THR A 18 2.08 -1.51 -3.60
N PRO A 19 1.16 -0.58 -3.26
CA PRO A 19 0.07 -0.22 -4.15
C PRO A 19 0.60 0.56 -5.35
N LEU A 20 0.24 0.09 -6.54
CA LEU A 20 0.66 0.64 -7.82
C LEU A 20 -0.52 1.15 -8.64
N GLU A 21 -0.23 2.18 -9.42
CA GLU A 21 -1.05 2.73 -10.48
C GLU A 21 -0.44 2.35 -11.83
N LEU A 22 -1.18 1.60 -12.64
CA LEU A 22 -0.79 1.26 -14.02
C LEU A 22 -1.45 2.21 -15.01
N SER A 23 -0.65 2.87 -15.84
CA SER A 23 -1.09 3.69 -16.97
C SER A 23 -0.68 3.07 -18.31
N PHE A 24 -1.43 3.39 -19.37
CA PHE A 24 -1.36 2.65 -20.63
C PHE A 24 -1.33 3.57 -21.84
N SER A 25 -0.61 3.12 -22.87
CA SER A 25 -0.70 3.67 -24.22
C SER A 25 -0.52 2.56 -25.26
N ALA A 26 -0.94 2.78 -26.49
CA ALA A 26 -0.64 1.89 -27.60
C ALA A 26 -0.20 2.68 -28.83
N SER A 27 0.43 1.99 -29.77
CA SER A 27 0.84 2.58 -31.06
C SER A 27 0.66 1.58 -32.18
N LYS A 28 0.42 2.09 -33.40
CA LYS A 28 0.29 1.28 -34.63
C LYS A 28 -0.77 0.18 -34.50
N LEU A 29 -1.88 0.48 -33.84
CA LEU A 29 -3.03 -0.43 -33.81
C LEU A 29 -3.53 -0.67 -35.23
N ARG A 30 -4.11 -1.86 -35.45
CA ARG A 30 -4.75 -2.18 -36.73
C ARG A 30 -6.04 -1.38 -36.83
N ASP A 31 -6.29 -0.85 -38.02
CA ASP A 31 -7.57 -0.24 -38.34
C ASP A 31 -8.59 -1.33 -38.70
N MET A 32 -9.68 -1.41 -37.94
CA MET A 32 -10.78 -2.36 -38.20
C MET A 32 -12.00 -1.67 -38.83
N ASP A 33 -12.02 -0.33 -38.82
CA ASP A 33 -13.12 0.45 -39.37
C ASP A 33 -12.94 0.72 -40.87
N ALA A 34 -14.05 0.72 -41.60
CA ALA A 34 -14.04 0.94 -43.05
C ALA A 34 -13.99 2.44 -43.45
N LEU A 35 -14.47 3.32 -42.56
CA LEU A 35 -14.69 4.76 -42.83
C LEU A 35 -14.09 5.68 -41.76
N SER A 36 -13.53 5.11 -40.69
CA SER A 36 -12.94 5.77 -39.52
C SER A 36 -11.68 5.03 -39.11
N LYS A 37 -11.01 5.52 -38.06
CA LYS A 37 -10.01 4.75 -37.33
C LYS A 37 -10.69 4.02 -36.19
N SER A 38 -10.13 2.91 -35.76
CA SER A 38 -10.55 2.21 -34.54
C SER A 38 -10.72 3.10 -33.29
N ASP A 39 -11.63 2.68 -32.43
CA ASP A 39 -12.02 3.25 -31.14
C ASP A 39 -11.52 2.36 -29.98
N PRO A 40 -10.21 2.37 -29.66
CA PRO A 40 -9.61 1.38 -28.77
C PRO A 40 -9.96 1.54 -27.29
N MET A 41 -10.22 0.39 -26.64
CA MET A 41 -10.35 0.20 -25.21
C MET A 41 -9.43 -0.94 -24.75
N LEU A 42 -8.71 -0.74 -23.65
CA LEU A 42 -7.85 -1.76 -23.05
C LEU A 42 -8.53 -2.41 -21.83
N VAL A 43 -8.40 -3.73 -21.74
CA VAL A 43 -8.84 -4.55 -20.62
C VAL A 43 -7.64 -5.22 -19.98
N VAL A 44 -7.50 -5.10 -18.67
CA VAL A 44 -6.42 -5.68 -17.88
C VAL A 44 -6.94 -6.89 -17.11
N TYR A 45 -6.20 -7.98 -17.18
CA TYR A 45 -6.45 -9.19 -16.42
C TYR A 45 -5.23 -9.57 -15.58
N THR A 46 -5.48 -10.18 -14.43
CA THR A 46 -4.48 -10.96 -13.69
C THR A 46 -4.76 -12.45 -13.88
N LYS A 47 -3.72 -13.29 -13.76
CA LYS A 47 -3.88 -14.74 -13.79
C LYS A 47 -3.67 -15.32 -12.39
N MET A 48 -4.76 -15.71 -11.73
CA MET A 48 -4.73 -16.40 -10.44
C MET A 48 -5.22 -17.84 -10.61
N ASP A 49 -4.44 -18.82 -10.13
CA ASP A 49 -4.76 -20.26 -10.19
C ASP A 49 -5.20 -20.75 -11.59
N GLY A 50 -4.55 -20.22 -12.62
CA GLY A 50 -4.83 -20.58 -14.01
C GLY A 50 -6.05 -19.87 -14.62
N ARG A 51 -6.82 -19.10 -13.85
CA ARG A 51 -7.98 -18.33 -14.32
C ARG A 51 -7.61 -16.87 -14.58
N LEU A 52 -8.18 -16.30 -15.62
CA LEU A 52 -8.10 -14.87 -15.89
C LEU A 52 -9.18 -14.15 -15.10
N GLU A 53 -8.77 -13.20 -14.28
CA GLU A 53 -9.65 -12.30 -13.55
C GLU A 53 -9.46 -10.89 -14.10
N GLU A 54 -10.56 -10.26 -14.50
CA GLU A 54 -10.54 -8.89 -15.01
C GLU A 54 -10.37 -7.90 -13.84
N ILE A 55 -9.33 -7.06 -13.89
CA ILE A 55 -9.01 -6.11 -12.83
C ILE A 55 -9.24 -4.64 -13.24
N GLY A 56 -9.45 -4.37 -14.53
CA GLY A 56 -9.70 -3.02 -15.01
C GLY A 56 -10.07 -2.93 -16.49
N ARG A 57 -10.81 -1.88 -16.83
CA ARG A 57 -11.07 -1.41 -18.20
C ARG A 57 -10.75 0.07 -18.28
N THR A 58 -10.12 0.50 -19.37
CA THR A 58 -9.95 1.92 -19.66
C THR A 58 -11.22 2.53 -20.25
N GLU A 59 -11.23 3.84 -20.43
CA GLU A 59 -12.16 4.49 -21.35
C GLU A 59 -11.88 4.11 -22.81
N VAL A 60 -12.84 4.43 -23.68
CA VAL A 60 -12.72 4.31 -25.13
C VAL A 60 -12.14 5.60 -25.68
N ILE A 61 -11.08 5.51 -26.48
CA ILE A 61 -10.50 6.66 -27.18
C ILE A 61 -11.03 6.63 -28.62
N LEU A 62 -11.75 7.67 -29.03
CA LEU A 62 -12.36 7.71 -30.35
C LEU A 62 -11.33 8.00 -31.45
N ASN A 63 -11.44 7.28 -32.58
CA ASN A 63 -10.71 7.49 -33.82
C ASN A 63 -9.18 7.57 -33.64
N SER A 64 -8.58 6.59 -32.96
CA SER A 64 -7.15 6.58 -32.67
C SER A 64 -6.49 5.22 -32.85
N LEU A 65 -5.37 5.21 -33.57
CA LEU A 65 -4.45 4.06 -33.65
C LEU A 65 -3.26 4.19 -32.70
N GLU A 66 -3.22 5.29 -31.94
CA GLU A 66 -2.18 5.63 -30.95
C GLU A 66 -2.84 6.16 -29.67
N PRO A 67 -3.68 5.35 -28.99
CA PRO A 67 -4.40 5.82 -27.81
C PRO A 67 -3.45 6.05 -26.63
N LEU A 68 -3.72 7.14 -25.90
CA LEU A 68 -3.22 7.36 -24.55
C LEU A 68 -4.43 7.38 -23.61
N TRP A 69 -4.53 6.37 -22.74
CA TRP A 69 -5.66 6.26 -21.82
C TRP A 69 -5.35 7.00 -20.51
N ILE A 70 -6.36 7.70 -19.99
CA ILE A 70 -6.37 8.43 -18.73
C ILE A 70 -6.68 7.48 -17.58
N THR A 71 -7.62 6.54 -17.76
CA THR A 71 -8.02 5.62 -16.69
C THR A 71 -6.88 4.68 -16.35
N LYS A 72 -6.43 4.73 -15.10
CA LYS A 72 -5.40 3.85 -14.53
C LYS A 72 -6.01 2.60 -13.92
N THR A 73 -5.22 1.53 -13.81
CA THR A 73 -5.60 0.31 -13.07
C THR A 73 -4.80 0.20 -11.78
N MET A 74 -5.49 0.02 -10.65
CA MET A 74 -4.85 -0.18 -9.34
C MET A 74 -4.47 -1.64 -9.15
N ILE A 75 -3.25 -1.91 -8.69
CA ILE A 75 -2.79 -3.27 -8.34
C ILE A 75 -1.84 -3.24 -7.16
N ASN A 76 -1.89 -4.25 -6.28
CA ASN A 76 -0.93 -4.40 -5.20
C ASN A 76 0.24 -5.27 -5.66
N TYR A 77 1.45 -4.75 -5.63
CA TYR A 77 2.67 -5.52 -5.87
C TYR A 77 3.08 -6.28 -4.62
N GLN A 78 3.29 -7.59 -4.76
CA GLN A 78 3.74 -8.50 -3.73
C GLN A 78 5.01 -9.17 -4.22
N PHE A 79 6.15 -8.81 -3.62
CA PHE A 79 7.47 -9.25 -4.07
C PHE A 79 7.60 -10.79 -4.06
N GLU A 80 6.92 -11.45 -3.14
CA GLU A 80 6.93 -12.90 -2.95
C GLU A 80 6.03 -13.67 -3.92
N ILE A 81 5.25 -12.98 -4.77
CA ILE A 81 4.30 -13.60 -5.69
C ILE A 81 4.64 -13.22 -7.14
N VAL A 82 4.70 -14.22 -8.01
CA VAL A 82 4.68 -13.97 -9.46
C VAL A 82 3.27 -13.55 -9.84
N GLN A 83 3.13 -12.34 -10.38
CA GLN A 83 1.83 -11.74 -10.74
C GLN A 83 1.74 -11.55 -12.27
N PRO A 84 1.23 -12.54 -13.02
CA PRO A 84 1.09 -12.43 -14.48
C PRO A 84 -0.06 -11.50 -14.85
N LEU A 85 0.20 -10.58 -15.76
CA LEU A 85 -0.76 -9.66 -16.35
C LEU A 85 -1.03 -10.03 -17.81
N VAL A 86 -2.29 -9.90 -18.20
CA VAL A 86 -2.72 -10.01 -19.60
C VAL A 86 -3.48 -8.75 -19.97
N PHE A 87 -3.10 -8.14 -21.09
CA PHE A 87 -3.70 -6.94 -21.63
C PHE A 87 -4.37 -7.29 -22.94
N ARG A 88 -5.64 -6.90 -23.10
CA ARG A 88 -6.39 -7.09 -24.35
C ARG A 88 -6.95 -5.77 -24.83
N ILE A 89 -6.75 -5.48 -26.10
CA ILE A 89 -7.25 -4.25 -26.72
C ILE A 89 -8.40 -4.63 -27.66
N TYR A 90 -9.50 -3.91 -27.54
CA TYR A 90 -10.69 -4.06 -28.37
C TYR A 90 -11.00 -2.75 -29.08
N ASP A 91 -11.46 -2.85 -30.31
CA ASP A 91 -12.12 -1.77 -31.03
C ASP A 91 -13.62 -1.79 -30.69
N ILE A 92 -14.12 -0.68 -30.16
CA ILE A 92 -15.49 -0.58 -29.68
C ILE A 92 -16.40 -0.06 -30.78
N ASP A 93 -17.34 -0.91 -31.23
CA ASP A 93 -18.29 -0.54 -32.27
C ASP A 93 -19.07 0.73 -31.89
N THR A 94 -19.17 1.66 -32.84
CA THR A 94 -19.79 2.98 -32.71
C THR A 94 -21.17 2.93 -32.03
N LYS A 95 -21.94 1.87 -32.21
CA LYS A 95 -23.26 1.72 -31.57
C LYS A 95 -23.21 1.64 -30.04
N TYR A 96 -22.04 1.32 -29.47
CA TYR A 96 -21.84 1.21 -28.03
C TYR A 96 -21.17 2.42 -27.38
N HIS A 97 -20.88 3.51 -28.10
CA HIS A 97 -20.20 4.68 -27.53
C HIS A 97 -20.92 5.33 -26.33
N ASN A 98 -22.25 5.19 -26.25
CA ASN A 98 -23.04 5.68 -25.11
C ASN A 98 -23.23 4.63 -24.00
N THR A 99 -22.65 3.44 -24.16
CA THR A 99 -22.73 2.36 -23.17
C THR A 99 -21.59 2.48 -22.18
N PRO A 100 -21.85 2.46 -20.86
CA PRO A 100 -20.79 2.43 -19.87
C PRO A 100 -19.82 1.27 -20.12
N VAL A 101 -18.51 1.51 -20.05
CA VAL A 101 -17.46 0.51 -20.38
C VAL A 101 -17.59 -0.80 -19.60
N LYS A 102 -18.11 -0.74 -18.37
CA LYS A 102 -18.39 -1.90 -17.51
C LYS A 102 -19.52 -2.80 -18.04
N MET A 103 -20.41 -2.27 -18.87
CA MET A 103 -21.54 -2.98 -19.47
C MET A 103 -21.24 -3.50 -20.89
N LEU A 104 -20.09 -3.15 -21.46
CA LEU A 104 -19.70 -3.62 -22.79
C LEU A 104 -19.48 -5.13 -22.78
N ASN A 105 -20.15 -5.82 -23.70
CA ASN A 105 -19.91 -7.23 -23.95
C ASN A 105 -18.72 -7.38 -24.93
N LEU A 106 -17.59 -7.84 -24.41
CA LEU A 106 -16.33 -7.99 -25.17
C LEU A 106 -16.47 -8.99 -26.34
N ALA A 107 -17.40 -9.94 -26.28
CA ALA A 107 -17.65 -10.88 -27.37
C ALA A 107 -18.33 -10.21 -28.59
N GLN A 108 -18.82 -8.99 -28.44
CA GLN A 108 -19.46 -8.19 -29.49
C GLN A 108 -18.55 -7.07 -30.02
N GLN A 109 -17.29 -7.01 -29.56
CA GLN A 109 -16.31 -6.00 -29.95
C GLN A 109 -15.20 -6.65 -30.77
N ASP A 110 -14.53 -5.86 -31.60
CA ASP A 110 -13.48 -6.38 -32.47
C ASP A 110 -12.13 -6.46 -31.72
N PHE A 111 -11.51 -7.63 -31.74
CA PHE A 111 -10.26 -7.86 -31.02
C PHE A 111 -9.05 -7.31 -31.79
N LEU A 112 -8.36 -6.33 -31.22
CA LEU A 112 -7.19 -5.69 -31.83
C LEU A 112 -5.87 -6.38 -31.48
N GLY A 113 -5.79 -7.04 -30.32
CA GLY A 113 -4.62 -7.82 -29.94
C GLY A 113 -4.46 -7.98 -28.42
N GLU A 114 -3.53 -8.84 -28.03
CA GLU A 114 -3.17 -9.06 -26.63
C GLU A 114 -1.65 -9.06 -26.40
N ALA A 115 -1.26 -8.73 -25.17
CA ALA A 115 0.10 -8.82 -24.66
C ALA A 115 0.09 -9.35 -23.22
N PHE A 116 1.23 -9.89 -22.78
CA PHE A 116 1.39 -10.45 -21.45
C PHE A 116 2.78 -10.16 -20.90
N CYS A 117 2.86 -9.94 -19.59
CA CYS A 117 4.11 -9.83 -18.84
C CYS A 117 3.83 -10.11 -17.36
N ASN A 118 4.86 -10.36 -16.56
CA ASN A 118 4.74 -10.30 -15.11
C ASN A 118 4.82 -8.85 -14.64
N LEU A 119 4.13 -8.52 -13.55
CA LEU A 119 4.22 -7.18 -12.94
C LEU A 119 5.67 -6.82 -12.57
N SER A 120 6.46 -7.81 -12.12
CA SER A 120 7.89 -7.65 -11.82
C SER A 120 8.70 -7.15 -13.02
N GLU A 121 8.34 -7.51 -14.26
CA GLU A 121 9.04 -7.06 -15.47
C GLU A 121 8.83 -5.57 -15.77
N ILE A 122 7.78 -4.97 -15.22
CA ILE A 122 7.48 -3.54 -15.33
C ILE A 122 8.23 -2.78 -14.24
N VAL A 123 8.01 -3.17 -12.97
CA VAL A 123 8.49 -2.41 -11.80
C VAL A 123 10.02 -2.47 -11.64
N THR A 124 10.68 -3.45 -12.23
CA THR A 124 12.15 -3.58 -12.22
C THR A 124 12.85 -2.76 -13.29
N LYS A 125 12.11 -2.15 -14.24
CA LYS A 125 12.68 -1.25 -15.23
C LYS A 125 13.05 0.07 -14.57
N PHE A 126 14.17 0.67 -14.99
CA PHE A 126 14.63 1.98 -14.50
C PHE A 126 13.56 3.08 -14.62
N ASN A 127 12.79 3.08 -15.70
CA ASN A 127 11.70 4.03 -15.94
C ASN A 127 10.31 3.45 -15.61
N HIS A 128 10.26 2.30 -14.94
CA HIS A 128 9.04 1.55 -14.62
C HIS A 128 8.09 1.36 -15.81
N SER A 129 8.64 1.30 -17.03
CA SER A 129 7.88 1.23 -18.27
C SER A 129 8.30 0.05 -19.12
N LEU A 130 7.31 -0.66 -19.67
CA LEU A 130 7.51 -1.81 -20.52
C LEU A 130 6.64 -1.70 -21.78
N SER A 131 7.29 -1.75 -22.94
CA SER A 131 6.61 -1.85 -24.24
C SER A 131 6.58 -3.30 -24.71
N LEU A 132 5.39 -3.76 -25.10
CA LEU A 132 5.08 -5.13 -25.51
C LEU A 132 4.51 -5.14 -26.93
N ASN A 133 4.92 -6.12 -27.74
CA ASN A 133 4.32 -6.37 -29.04
C ASN A 133 2.97 -7.06 -28.87
N LEU A 134 1.94 -6.57 -29.56
CA LEU A 134 0.63 -7.21 -29.57
C LEU A 134 0.65 -8.50 -30.38
N ARG A 135 -0.22 -9.43 -30.01
CA ARG A 135 -0.42 -10.70 -30.70
C ARG A 135 -1.89 -10.90 -31.01
N ASN A 136 -2.19 -11.63 -32.08
CA ASN A 136 -3.57 -12.05 -32.36
C ASN A 136 -3.96 -13.26 -31.51
N GLY A 137 -5.23 -13.70 -31.61
CA GLY A 137 -5.75 -14.82 -30.82
C GLY A 137 -5.11 -16.18 -31.12
N SER A 138 -4.33 -16.31 -32.19
CA SER A 138 -3.51 -17.50 -32.50
C SER A 138 -2.05 -17.35 -32.10
N GLY A 139 -1.68 -16.25 -31.45
CA GLY A 139 -0.33 -15.99 -30.92
C GLY A 139 0.67 -15.41 -31.91
N HIS A 140 0.26 -15.11 -33.15
CA HIS A 140 1.12 -14.42 -34.12
C HIS A 140 1.30 -12.95 -33.77
N ALA A 141 2.52 -12.45 -33.93
CA ALA A 141 2.84 -11.04 -33.70
C ALA A 141 2.07 -10.12 -34.65
N LEU A 142 1.59 -9.01 -34.10
CA LEU A 142 0.98 -7.89 -34.81
C LEU A 142 1.97 -6.73 -34.89
N GLN A 143 1.68 -5.76 -35.75
CA GLN A 143 2.51 -4.55 -35.90
C GLN A 143 2.36 -3.58 -34.71
N GLY A 144 1.21 -3.61 -34.03
CA GLY A 144 0.90 -2.73 -32.92
C GLY A 144 1.66 -3.10 -31.65
N THR A 145 1.95 -2.09 -30.85
CA THR A 145 2.57 -2.23 -29.53
C THR A 145 1.68 -1.60 -28.47
N MET A 146 1.79 -2.10 -27.25
CA MET A 146 1.30 -1.39 -26.07
C MET A 146 2.44 -1.07 -25.13
N THR A 147 2.31 0.02 -24.39
CA THR A 147 3.23 0.39 -23.32
C THR A 147 2.44 0.50 -22.03
N VAL A 148 2.94 -0.15 -20.98
CA VAL A 148 2.46 -0.02 -19.61
C VAL A 148 3.51 0.70 -18.78
N HIS A 149 3.07 1.62 -17.92
CA HIS A 149 3.91 2.31 -16.95
C HIS A 149 3.34 2.11 -15.55
N ALA A 150 4.19 1.81 -14.58
CA ALA A 150 3.81 1.59 -13.19
C ALA A 150 4.34 2.70 -12.28
N GLU A 151 3.47 3.26 -11.43
CA GLU A 151 3.84 4.24 -10.41
C GLU A 151 3.39 3.77 -9.04
N GLU A 152 4.25 3.92 -8.02
CA GLU A 152 3.80 3.81 -6.63
C GLU A 152 2.84 4.95 -6.32
N THR A 153 1.74 4.66 -5.62
CA THR A 153 0.83 5.73 -5.20
C THR A 153 1.58 6.69 -4.28
N ALA A 154 1.42 7.99 -4.50
CA ALA A 154 2.15 9.00 -3.75
C ALA A 154 1.95 8.87 -2.23
N SER A 155 0.74 8.49 -1.81
CA SER A 155 0.43 8.25 -0.39
C SER A 155 1.19 7.07 0.20
N SER A 156 1.47 6.02 -0.56
CA SER A 156 2.18 4.83 -0.06
C SER A 156 3.64 5.07 0.30
N ARG A 157 4.24 6.14 -0.22
CA ARG A 157 5.62 6.56 0.05
C ARG A 157 5.73 7.47 1.26
N MET A 158 4.62 7.90 1.84
CA MET A 158 4.60 8.82 2.96
C MET A 158 4.86 8.10 4.28
N ALA A 159 5.69 8.72 5.11
CA ALA A 159 5.83 8.37 6.51
C ALA A 159 5.85 9.62 7.37
N VAL A 160 5.52 9.44 8.65
CA VAL A 160 5.57 10.49 9.65
C VAL A 160 6.59 10.12 10.70
N GLU A 161 7.55 11.01 10.94
CA GLU A 161 8.48 10.92 12.06
C GLU A 161 7.98 11.82 13.21
N MET A 162 7.88 11.26 14.40
CA MET A 162 7.33 11.93 15.57
C MET A 162 8.19 11.66 16.81
N THR A 163 8.36 12.69 17.63
CA THR A 163 8.98 12.58 18.97
C THR A 163 7.90 12.82 20.01
N PHE A 164 7.59 11.78 20.78
CA PHE A 164 6.61 11.87 21.86
C PHE A 164 7.30 12.24 23.18
N HIS A 165 6.60 13.02 23.98
CA HIS A 165 6.88 13.09 25.41
C HIS A 165 5.60 13.04 26.22
N CYS A 166 5.73 12.65 27.48
CA CYS A 166 4.63 12.71 28.44
C CYS A 166 4.97 13.62 29.61
N LEU A 167 3.93 14.14 30.28
CA LEU A 167 4.05 14.83 31.55
C LEU A 167 3.10 14.23 32.58
N ASN A 168 3.52 14.20 33.84
CA ASN A 168 2.71 13.82 35.01
C ASN A 168 2.06 12.43 34.90
N LEU A 169 2.78 11.44 34.40
CA LEU A 169 2.30 10.06 34.39
C LEU A 169 2.04 9.56 35.84
N ASP A 170 0.99 8.75 36.00
CA ASP A 170 0.67 8.14 37.30
C ASP A 170 1.74 7.10 37.64
N ASN A 171 2.36 7.19 38.81
CA ASN A 171 3.32 6.19 39.27
C ASN A 171 2.60 4.89 39.63
N LYS A 172 3.07 3.75 39.10
CA LYS A 172 2.56 2.42 39.43
C LYS A 172 3.45 1.65 40.39
N ASP A 173 4.69 2.10 40.57
CA ASP A 173 5.64 1.47 41.48
C ASP A 173 5.53 1.95 42.93
N THR A 174 5.91 1.07 43.87
CA THR A 174 5.81 1.32 45.33
C THR A 174 7.07 1.92 45.97
N PHE A 175 8.24 1.79 45.33
CA PHE A 175 9.52 2.31 45.85
C PHE A 175 10.42 2.97 44.78
N SER A 176 9.99 2.95 43.53
CA SER A 176 10.61 3.57 42.36
C SER A 176 9.59 4.47 41.66
N LYS A 177 10.03 5.14 40.60
CA LYS A 177 9.11 5.67 39.60
C LYS A 177 8.94 4.60 38.52
N SER A 178 7.78 4.58 37.90
CA SER A 178 7.52 3.78 36.70
C SER A 178 8.56 3.97 35.60
N ASP A 179 8.69 2.94 34.78
CA ASP A 179 9.58 2.77 33.63
C ASP A 179 8.74 2.80 32.32
N PRO A 180 8.25 3.98 31.87
CA PRO A 180 7.24 4.02 30.82
C PRO A 180 7.75 3.72 29.40
N PHE A 181 6.88 3.12 28.60
CA PHE A 181 6.98 3.05 27.13
C PHE A 181 5.61 3.23 26.47
N LEU A 182 5.61 3.64 25.20
CA LEU A 182 4.40 3.73 24.38
C LEU A 182 4.28 2.54 23.45
N ARG A 183 3.03 2.09 23.26
CA ARG A 183 2.62 1.19 22.18
C ARG A 183 1.59 1.92 21.32
N VAL A 184 1.87 2.05 20.03
CA VAL A 184 0.94 2.59 19.04
C VAL A 184 0.34 1.43 18.27
N SER A 185 -0.99 1.38 18.22
CA SER A 185 -1.74 0.36 17.50
C SER A 185 -2.70 1.01 16.52
N ARG A 186 -2.87 0.43 15.33
CA ARG A 186 -4.00 0.77 14.46
C ARG A 186 -5.25 0.02 14.94
N LEU A 187 -6.42 0.64 14.87
CA LEU A 187 -7.68 -0.06 15.11
C LEU A 187 -8.24 -0.56 13.78
N SER A 188 -8.47 -1.88 13.69
CA SER A 188 -9.15 -2.47 12.53
C SER A 188 -10.64 -2.07 12.49
N GLU A 189 -11.32 -2.32 11.38
CA GLU A 189 -12.79 -2.19 11.27
C GLU A 189 -13.56 -2.97 12.36
N SER A 190 -13.03 -4.12 12.80
CA SER A 190 -13.60 -4.91 13.90
C SER A 190 -13.19 -4.44 15.30
N ALA A 191 -12.65 -3.22 15.42
CA ALA A 191 -12.14 -2.63 16.67
C ALA A 191 -11.01 -3.41 17.38
N VAL A 192 -10.35 -4.33 16.69
CA VAL A 192 -9.15 -5.01 17.18
C VAL A 192 -7.94 -4.07 17.04
N ALA A 193 -7.21 -3.89 18.15
CA ALA A 193 -5.97 -3.11 18.17
C ALA A 193 -4.81 -3.96 17.66
N ILE A 194 -4.19 -3.53 16.56
CA ILE A 194 -3.04 -4.20 15.94
C ILE A 194 -1.80 -3.33 16.20
N PRO A 195 -0.84 -3.78 17.03
CA PRO A 195 0.37 -3.02 17.31
C PRO A 195 1.17 -2.74 16.03
N ILE A 196 1.55 -1.47 15.83
CA ILE A 196 2.34 -1.04 14.66
C ILE A 196 3.67 -0.42 15.05
N CYS A 197 3.82 0.06 16.29
CA CYS A 197 5.08 0.61 16.79
C CYS A 197 5.16 0.54 18.31
N LYS A 198 6.39 0.48 18.84
CA LYS A 198 6.70 0.56 20.27
C LYS A 198 7.93 1.45 20.47
N THR A 199 7.91 2.32 21.47
CA THR A 199 9.09 3.11 21.86
C THR A 199 10.05 2.28 22.71
N GLU A 200 11.23 2.82 22.99
CA GLU A 200 12.07 2.32 24.07
C GLU A 200 11.40 2.51 25.44
N VAL A 201 11.90 1.76 26.44
CA VAL A 201 11.57 1.92 27.85
C VAL A 201 12.49 2.98 28.45
N ILE A 202 11.93 3.92 29.20
CA ILE A 202 12.69 4.95 29.92
C ILE A 202 12.55 4.70 31.41
N ASN A 203 13.63 4.35 32.08
CA ASN A 203 13.57 3.95 33.48
C ASN A 203 13.34 5.14 34.43
N ASN A 204 12.54 4.93 35.47
CA ASN A 204 12.31 5.82 36.60
C ASN A 204 11.91 7.25 36.21
N ASN A 205 10.98 7.40 35.27
CA ASN A 205 10.63 8.71 34.72
C ASN A 205 9.13 8.88 34.47
N LEU A 206 8.50 9.83 35.17
CA LEU A 206 7.07 10.17 34.97
C LEU A 206 6.85 11.29 33.93
N ASN A 207 7.93 11.81 33.35
CA ASN A 207 7.94 12.81 32.28
C ASN A 207 8.91 12.38 31.15
N PRO A 208 8.69 11.20 30.55
CA PRO A 208 9.59 10.65 29.53
C PRO A 208 9.57 11.47 28.24
N VAL A 209 10.73 11.56 27.59
CA VAL A 209 10.89 12.01 26.19
C VAL A 209 11.55 10.85 25.45
N TRP A 210 10.82 10.22 24.52
CA TRP A 210 11.34 9.07 23.77
C TRP A 210 12.09 9.51 22.52
N ARG A 211 12.88 8.60 21.94
CA ARG A 211 13.50 8.79 20.62
C ARG A 211 12.43 8.94 19.53
N PRO A 212 12.76 9.60 18.41
CA PRO A 212 11.85 9.69 17.28
C PRO A 212 11.43 8.30 16.79
N ILE A 213 10.12 8.14 16.56
CA ILE A 213 9.56 6.96 15.88
C ILE A 213 9.14 7.33 14.47
N THR A 214 9.10 6.36 13.56
CA THR A 214 8.60 6.55 12.20
C THR A 214 7.44 5.61 11.95
N LEU A 215 6.30 6.14 11.51
CA LEU A 215 5.14 5.37 11.07
C LEU A 215 4.91 5.59 9.57
N THR A 216 4.85 4.51 8.81
CA THR A 216 4.54 4.57 7.37
C THR A 216 3.03 4.62 7.13
N SER A 217 2.61 5.18 5.98
CA SER A 217 1.20 5.20 5.60
C SER A 217 0.59 3.81 5.46
N GLN A 218 1.39 2.78 5.18
CA GLN A 218 0.93 1.40 5.19
C GLN A 218 0.59 0.91 6.61
N GLN A 219 1.36 1.35 7.63
CA GLN A 219 1.11 1.00 9.03
C GLN A 219 -0.12 1.70 9.59
N TYR A 220 -0.29 3.00 9.34
CA TYR A 220 -1.44 3.76 9.85
C TYR A 220 -2.65 3.79 8.89
N SER A 221 -2.51 3.28 7.67
CA SER A 221 -3.52 3.22 6.60
C SER A 221 -3.98 4.58 6.06
N SER A 222 -4.65 5.40 6.87
CA SER A 222 -5.07 6.76 6.54
C SER A 222 -4.79 7.73 7.69
N ARG A 223 -4.69 9.03 7.39
CA ARG A 223 -4.45 10.05 8.43
C ARG A 223 -5.60 10.19 9.43
N ASP A 224 -6.79 9.82 8.99
CA ASP A 224 -8.04 9.91 9.75
C ASP A 224 -8.42 8.58 10.39
N ASP A 225 -7.69 7.50 10.09
CA ASP A 225 -7.95 6.20 10.69
C ASP A 225 -7.58 6.23 12.18
N PRO A 226 -8.38 5.58 13.03
CA PRO A 226 -8.17 5.61 14.47
C PRO A 226 -6.94 4.81 14.89
N LEU A 227 -6.08 5.48 15.65
CA LEU A 227 -4.94 4.92 16.36
C LEU A 227 -5.23 4.84 17.85
N LEU A 228 -4.70 3.81 18.49
CA LEU A 228 -4.69 3.66 19.95
C LEU A 228 -3.25 3.80 20.44
N VAL A 229 -2.97 4.83 21.22
CA VAL A 229 -1.70 5.07 21.90
C VAL A 229 -1.86 4.68 23.36
N GLU A 230 -1.14 3.65 23.78
CA GLU A 230 -1.14 3.14 25.15
C GLU A 230 0.22 3.42 25.81
N CYS A 231 0.19 3.98 27.01
CA CYS A 231 1.36 4.11 27.87
C CYS A 231 1.36 2.99 28.90
N PHE A 232 2.45 2.23 28.95
CA PHE A 232 2.63 1.12 29.87
C PHE A 232 3.81 1.38 30.79
N ASP A 233 3.72 0.85 32.00
CA ASP A 233 4.85 0.66 32.89
C ASP A 233 5.52 -0.68 32.58
N PHE A 234 6.83 -0.67 32.37
CA PHE A 234 7.58 -1.89 32.09
C PHE A 234 7.74 -2.76 33.33
N ASP A 235 7.68 -4.08 33.15
CA ASP A 235 7.96 -5.07 34.18
C ASP A 235 8.77 -6.19 33.51
N ALA A 236 9.88 -6.58 34.14
CA ALA A 236 10.75 -7.65 33.69
C ALA A 236 10.04 -9.01 33.61
N SER A 237 8.93 -9.20 34.34
CA SER A 237 8.08 -10.40 34.25
C SER A 237 7.35 -10.52 32.91
N GLY A 238 7.26 -9.44 32.13
CA GLY A 238 6.46 -9.32 30.91
C GLY A 238 5.01 -8.87 31.15
N ASN A 239 4.55 -8.80 32.41
CA ASN A 239 3.21 -8.34 32.77
C ASN A 239 3.16 -6.82 32.94
N HIS A 240 3.37 -6.09 31.85
CA HIS A 240 3.38 -4.63 31.84
C HIS A 240 2.04 -4.04 32.32
N GLU A 241 2.08 -3.03 33.20
CA GLU A 241 0.87 -2.39 33.72
C GLU A 241 0.45 -1.21 32.83
N LEU A 242 -0.83 -1.15 32.43
CA LEU A 242 -1.35 -0.01 31.68
C LEU A 242 -1.44 1.23 32.58
N MET A 243 -0.71 2.29 32.22
CA MET A 243 -0.79 3.59 32.87
C MET A 243 -1.95 4.41 32.32
N GLY A 244 -2.18 4.38 31.01
CA GLY A 244 -3.27 5.09 30.35
C GLY A 244 -3.31 4.88 28.84
N ALA A 245 -4.44 5.20 28.22
CA ALA A 245 -4.65 5.05 26.78
C ALA A 245 -5.31 6.30 26.17
N LEU A 246 -5.00 6.58 24.92
CA LEU A 246 -5.54 7.67 24.13
C LEU A 246 -5.90 7.14 22.74
N GLN A 247 -7.16 7.31 22.34
CA GLN A 247 -7.56 7.11 20.95
C GLN A 247 -7.38 8.44 20.19
N THR A 248 -6.69 8.39 19.06
CA THR A 248 -6.37 9.56 18.24
C THR A 248 -6.24 9.20 16.76
N THR A 249 -5.74 10.10 15.91
CA THR A 249 -5.40 9.89 14.50
C THR A 249 -4.11 10.62 14.16
N ILE A 250 -3.46 10.32 13.02
CA ILE A 250 -2.28 11.08 12.58
C ILE A 250 -2.61 12.57 12.41
N ALA A 251 -3.77 12.90 11.85
CA ALA A 251 -4.22 14.29 11.69
C ALA A 251 -4.39 15.01 13.04
N GLN A 252 -4.90 14.30 14.06
CA GLN A 252 -5.03 14.87 15.41
C GLN A 252 -3.67 15.04 16.09
N LEU A 253 -2.75 14.09 15.93
CA LEU A 253 -1.37 14.20 16.45
C LEU A 253 -0.63 15.40 15.82
N GLU A 254 -0.81 15.63 14.52
CA GLU A 254 -0.30 16.82 13.85
C GLU A 254 -0.89 18.11 14.45
N ASN A 255 -2.18 18.13 14.73
CA ASN A 255 -2.84 19.28 15.35
C ASN A 255 -2.33 19.54 16.77
N LEU A 256 -2.09 18.49 17.57
CA LEU A 256 -1.46 18.63 18.90
C LEU A 256 -0.07 19.25 18.78
N TYR A 257 0.74 18.80 17.82
CA TYR A 257 2.05 19.38 17.55
C TYR A 257 1.99 20.86 17.14
N LYS A 258 1.10 21.21 16.20
CA LYS A 258 0.94 22.59 15.71
C LYS A 258 0.43 23.54 16.80
N SER A 259 -0.50 23.08 17.62
CA SER A 259 -1.09 23.86 18.71
C SER A 259 -0.25 23.86 19.99
N LYS A 260 0.80 23.04 20.07
CA LYS A 260 1.59 22.79 21.29
C LYS A 260 0.72 22.37 22.47
N ALA A 261 -0.37 21.66 22.20
CA ALA A 261 -1.32 21.18 23.19
C ALA A 261 -1.00 19.73 23.60
N GLY A 262 -1.31 19.40 24.86
CA GLY A 262 -1.21 18.04 25.38
C GLY A 262 -2.55 17.31 25.36
N ALA A 263 -2.56 16.06 24.89
CA ALA A 263 -3.72 15.18 24.99
C ALA A 263 -3.68 14.40 26.30
N ASN A 264 -4.82 14.25 26.98
CA ASN A 264 -4.87 13.51 28.24
C ASN A 264 -5.07 12.02 27.97
N PHE A 265 -4.42 11.16 28.77
CA PHE A 265 -4.74 9.75 28.79
C PHE A 265 -6.05 9.47 29.53
N TYR A 266 -6.65 8.32 29.23
CA TYR A 266 -7.83 7.80 29.88
C TYR A 266 -7.53 6.42 30.48
N SER A 267 -8.27 6.05 31.52
CA SER A 267 -8.18 4.72 32.13
C SER A 267 -8.60 3.62 31.15
N LYS A 268 -8.27 2.35 31.45
CA LYS A 268 -8.58 1.16 30.62
C LYS A 268 -10.04 1.09 30.14
N LYS A 269 -10.99 1.60 30.93
CA LYS A 269 -12.43 1.60 30.59
C LYS A 269 -12.88 2.86 29.83
N GLY A 270 -11.97 3.78 29.52
CA GLY A 270 -12.25 5.07 28.87
C GLY A 270 -12.98 6.11 29.74
N GLN A 271 -13.41 5.73 30.96
CA GLN A 271 -14.34 6.53 31.77
C GLN A 271 -13.68 7.67 32.55
N LYS A 272 -12.38 7.56 32.86
CA LYS A 272 -11.69 8.52 33.74
C LYS A 272 -10.51 9.16 33.01
N LYS A 273 -10.57 10.48 32.88
CA LYS A 273 -9.45 11.33 32.46
C LYS A 273 -8.34 11.26 33.50
N LEU A 274 -7.12 10.98 33.06
CA LEU A 274 -5.93 10.88 33.89
C LEU A 274 -5.16 12.21 33.89
N LYS A 275 -4.23 12.36 34.85
CA LYS A 275 -3.35 13.54 34.92
C LYS A 275 -2.22 13.49 33.89
N GLY A 276 -1.81 12.26 33.51
CA GLY A 276 -0.81 12.03 32.48
C GLY A 276 -1.26 12.60 31.14
N GLN A 277 -0.39 13.39 30.51
CA GLN A 277 -0.63 13.97 29.20
C GLN A 277 0.46 13.57 28.22
N LEU A 278 0.06 13.32 26.97
CA LEU A 278 0.91 13.08 25.81
C LEU A 278 1.08 14.36 25.00
N PHE A 279 2.29 14.62 24.54
CA PHE A 279 2.67 15.74 23.69
C PHE A 279 3.56 15.26 22.54
N LEU A 280 3.74 16.12 21.54
CA LEU A 280 4.66 15.92 20.43
C LEU A 280 5.67 17.07 20.38
N ASP A 281 6.95 16.74 20.53
CA ASP A 281 8.05 17.69 20.36
C ASP A 281 8.33 17.94 18.88
N THR A 282 8.23 16.90 18.06
CA THR A 282 8.41 16.97 16.61
C THR A 282 7.30 16.19 15.89
N PHE A 283 6.94 16.67 14.70
CA PHE A 283 6.11 15.98 13.73
C PHE A 283 6.62 16.38 12.35
N GLN A 284 7.14 15.41 11.59
CA GLN A 284 7.69 15.66 10.25
C GLN A 284 7.20 14.60 9.28
N GLU A 285 6.56 15.05 8.21
CA GLU A 285 6.28 14.20 7.05
C GLU A 285 7.52 14.03 6.19
N LYS A 286 7.79 12.80 5.79
CA LYS A 286 8.90 12.43 4.94
C LYS A 286 8.42 11.49 3.84
N VAL A 287 8.99 11.65 2.66
CA VAL A 287 8.90 10.64 1.60
C VAL A 287 9.99 9.61 1.88
N GLN A 288 9.62 8.34 1.96
CA GLN A 288 10.57 7.25 2.14
C GLN A 288 11.01 6.68 0.80
N HIS A 289 12.28 6.26 0.76
CA HIS A 289 12.78 5.39 -0.29
C HIS A 289 12.20 3.99 -0.10
N THR A 290 11.45 3.52 -1.09
CA THR A 290 10.74 2.25 -1.05
C THR A 290 11.61 1.12 -1.59
N PHE A 291 11.16 -0.13 -1.43
CA PHE A 291 11.82 -1.28 -2.06
C PHE A 291 11.98 -1.08 -3.58
N LEU A 292 10.95 -0.55 -4.26
CA LEU A 292 10.99 -0.36 -5.70
C LEU A 292 11.98 0.73 -6.13
N ASP A 293 12.19 1.78 -5.32
CA ASP A 293 13.21 2.79 -5.59
C ASP A 293 14.62 2.16 -5.67
N TYR A 294 14.94 1.18 -4.80
CA TYR A 294 16.22 0.49 -4.85
C TYR A 294 16.33 -0.39 -6.11
N ILE A 295 15.30 -1.19 -6.39
CA ILE A 295 15.30 -2.08 -7.56
C ILE A 295 15.44 -1.30 -8.87
N SER A 296 14.67 -0.23 -9.06
CA SER A 296 14.76 0.58 -10.29
C SER A 296 16.05 1.39 -10.39
N SER A 297 16.72 1.66 -9.27
CA SER A 297 18.06 2.25 -9.23
C SER A 297 19.19 1.26 -9.54
N GLY A 298 18.88 0.01 -9.90
CA GLY A 298 19.85 -0.99 -10.34
C GLY A 298 20.34 -1.93 -9.23
N PHE A 299 19.67 -1.98 -8.08
CA PHE A 299 19.94 -3.03 -7.08
C PHE A 299 19.39 -4.37 -7.57
N GLU A 300 20.19 -5.43 -7.42
CA GLU A 300 19.83 -6.79 -7.79
C GLU A 300 19.74 -7.69 -6.56
N LEU A 301 18.79 -8.64 -6.60
CA LEU A 301 18.67 -9.69 -5.59
C LEU A 301 19.27 -10.99 -6.13
N ASN A 302 20.38 -11.42 -5.54
CA ASN A 302 21.08 -12.63 -5.94
C ASN A 302 20.56 -13.85 -5.16
N PHE A 303 20.06 -14.86 -5.88
CA PHE A 303 19.63 -16.11 -5.28
C PHE A 303 20.82 -17.04 -5.01
N MET A 304 20.94 -17.54 -3.79
CA MET A 304 21.95 -18.53 -3.38
C MET A 304 21.23 -19.74 -2.79
N VAL A 305 21.70 -20.93 -3.14
CA VAL A 305 21.17 -22.20 -2.64
C VAL A 305 22.29 -23.02 -2.03
N ALA A 306 22.05 -23.54 -0.83
CA ALA A 306 22.89 -24.54 -0.18
C ALA A 306 22.04 -25.78 0.08
N VAL A 307 22.56 -26.95 -0.29
CA VAL A 307 21.87 -28.23 -0.13
C VAL A 307 22.64 -29.04 0.90
N ASP A 308 21.94 -29.47 1.94
CA ASP A 308 22.51 -30.36 2.96
C ASP A 308 22.57 -31.80 2.40
N PHE A 309 23.75 -32.41 2.50
CA PHE A 309 24.03 -33.79 2.08
C PHE A 309 24.43 -34.67 3.27
N THR A 310 24.07 -34.30 4.50
CA THR A 310 24.25 -35.17 5.65
C THR A 310 23.34 -36.41 5.52
N GLY A 311 23.95 -37.59 5.62
CA GLY A 311 23.32 -38.91 5.51
C GLY A 311 23.31 -39.69 6.81
#